data_AF-A0A0D5ZFX5-F1
#
_entry.id   AF-A0A0D5ZFX5-F1
#
_cell.length_a   1.000
_cell.length_b   1.000
_cell.length_c   1.000
_cell.angle_alpha   90.00
_cell.angle_beta   90.00
_cell.angle_gamma   90.00
#
_symmetry.space_group_name_H-M   'P 1'
#
loop_
_entity.id
_entity.type
_entity.pdbx_description
1 polymer ?
#
loop_
_entity_poly.entity_id
_entity_poly.type
_entity_poly.pdbx_seq_one_letter_code
_entity_poly.pdbx_strand_id
1 'polypeptide(L)'
;MVSFENARETAGSRNIGPVLFIFLEAIIFAIYYLFTIVVSYDTYLLYLIGMPAVLSAMILLDHRLAESARRAFISTDFLVLVGTISFWFFLYAFYGFGREQVLFALYAPVLLEEVNFRFVLIEYLGNALSREKAVIIQGILFGIWYAYYELFYQGTWPNVFLSVIFIFSMMSIGLIYGVVYYLRKSVYISMSIHLSLLLMALPIVPWYVNIISYLMGPT
;
A
#
# COMPACT_ATOMS: atom_id res chain seq x y z
N MET A 1 25.62 -48.43 2.95
CA MET A 1 26.04 -47.17 2.29
C MET A 1 24.89 -46.19 2.41
N VAL A 2 24.98 -45.28 3.39
CA VAL A 2 24.02 -44.18 3.57
C VAL A 2 24.50 -43.07 2.65
N SER A 3 23.68 -42.64 1.70
CA SER A 3 24.02 -41.58 0.74
C SER A 3 24.27 -40.27 1.48
N PHE A 4 25.46 -39.72 1.31
CA PHE A 4 25.87 -38.42 1.85
C PHE A 4 25.10 -37.22 1.24
N GLU A 5 24.13 -37.46 0.35
CA GLU A 5 23.33 -36.40 -0.27
C GLU A 5 22.27 -35.79 0.65
N ASN A 6 21.82 -36.49 1.70
CA ASN A 6 20.77 -35.97 2.59
C ASN A 6 21.28 -35.08 3.75
N ALA A 7 22.59 -34.79 3.82
CA ALA A 7 23.15 -33.97 4.89
C ALA A 7 23.33 -32.48 4.52
N ARG A 8 23.02 -32.08 3.28
CA ARG A 8 23.08 -30.67 2.86
C ARG A 8 21.77 -29.89 3.02
N GLU A 9 20.65 -30.56 3.32
CA GLU A 9 19.36 -29.90 3.58
C GLU A 9 19.18 -29.41 5.03
N THR A 10 20.13 -29.69 5.93
CA THR A 10 20.04 -29.30 7.35
C THR A 10 21.03 -28.22 7.78
N ALA A 11 21.78 -27.64 6.83
CA ALA A 11 22.45 -26.37 7.07
C ALA A 11 21.41 -25.26 6.93
N GLY A 12 20.69 -24.98 8.02
CA GLY A 12 19.77 -23.86 8.15
C GLY A 12 20.49 -22.54 7.92
N SER A 13 20.72 -22.18 6.66
CA SER A 13 20.99 -20.79 6.29
C SER A 13 19.75 -20.05 6.70
N ARG A 14 19.81 -19.37 7.85
CA ARG A 14 18.78 -18.41 8.26
C ARG A 14 18.55 -17.52 7.05
N ASN A 15 17.41 -17.68 6.39
CA ASN A 15 17.07 -16.87 5.23
C ASN A 15 16.88 -15.45 5.77
N ILE A 16 17.94 -14.65 5.71
CA ILE A 16 17.96 -13.27 6.19
C ILE A 16 17.20 -12.33 5.24
N GLY A 17 16.78 -12.82 4.06
CA GLY A 17 16.04 -12.07 3.05
C GLY A 17 14.81 -11.33 3.59
N PRO A 18 13.90 -11.98 4.34
CA PRO A 18 12.73 -11.32 4.95
C PRO A 18 13.10 -10.21 5.93
N VAL A 19 14.16 -10.40 6.73
CA VAL A 19 14.62 -9.39 7.69
C VAL A 19 15.21 -8.19 6.96
N LEU A 20 16.05 -8.45 5.95
CA LEU A 20 16.62 -7.42 5.09
C LEU A 20 15.54 -6.66 4.31
N PHE A 21 14.51 -7.34 3.83
CA PHE A 21 13.37 -6.72 3.15
C PHE A 21 12.57 -5.83 4.10
N ILE A 22 12.22 -6.30 5.30
CA ILE A 22 11.54 -5.45 6.30
C ILE A 22 12.41 -4.25 6.67
N PHE A 23 13.73 -4.43 6.74
CA PHE A 23 14.65 -3.32 7.01
C PHE A 23 14.73 -2.33 5.84
N LEU A 24 14.72 -2.82 4.59
CA LEU A 24 14.66 -1.99 3.39
C LEU A 24 13.33 -1.22 3.33
N GLU A 25 12.20 -1.87 3.61
CA GLU A 25 10.91 -1.21 3.77
C GLU A 25 11.00 -0.15 4.87
N ALA A 26 11.52 -0.48 6.05
CA ALA A 26 11.70 0.50 7.12
C ALA A 26 12.57 1.71 6.70
N ILE A 27 13.62 1.49 5.88
CA ILE A 27 14.42 2.58 5.31
C ILE A 27 13.61 3.40 4.32
N ILE A 28 12.90 2.78 3.38
CA ILE A 28 12.03 3.46 2.41
C ILE A 28 10.97 4.29 3.16
N PHE A 29 10.38 3.71 4.20
CA PHE A 29 9.43 4.37 5.08
C PHE A 29 10.07 5.56 5.79
N ALA A 30 11.23 5.38 6.42
CA ALA A 30 11.92 6.46 7.11
C ALA A 30 12.31 7.60 6.16
N ILE A 31 12.73 7.26 4.94
CA ILE A 31 13.03 8.22 3.87
C ILE A 31 11.76 8.98 3.46
N TYR A 32 10.65 8.29 3.25
CA TYR A 32 9.36 8.92 2.98
C TYR A 32 8.93 9.86 4.10
N TYR A 33 8.99 9.40 5.35
CA TYR A 33 8.66 10.20 6.53
C TYR A 33 9.56 11.45 6.59
N LEU A 34 10.88 11.29 6.45
CA LEU A 34 11.83 12.41 6.47
C LEU A 34 11.51 13.44 5.38
N PHE A 35 11.17 13.00 4.17
CA PHE A 35 10.86 13.90 3.06
C PHE A 35 9.52 14.60 3.20
N THR A 36 8.52 13.91 3.75
CA THR A 36 7.17 14.48 3.98
C THR A 36 7.19 15.50 5.13
N ILE A 37 8.08 15.33 6.11
CA ILE A 37 8.19 16.21 7.29
C ILE A 37 9.09 17.42 7.04
N VAL A 38 10.21 17.23 6.33
CA VAL A 38 11.32 18.20 6.34
C VAL A 38 11.46 18.98 5.03
N VAL A 39 10.86 18.53 3.91
CA VAL A 39 11.29 18.99 2.56
C VAL A 39 10.13 19.45 1.66
N SER A 40 10.47 20.32 0.71
CA SER A 40 9.60 20.94 -0.30
C SER A 40 8.87 19.94 -1.22
N TYR A 41 7.80 20.41 -1.86
CA TYR A 41 7.01 19.70 -2.87
C TYR A 41 7.87 18.96 -3.92
N ASP A 42 8.97 19.56 -4.37
CA ASP A 42 9.88 18.96 -5.36
C ASP A 42 10.52 17.65 -4.89
N THR A 43 10.73 17.49 -3.58
CA THR A 43 11.35 16.28 -3.02
C THR A 43 10.34 15.17 -2.82
N TYR A 44 9.07 15.51 -2.54
CA TYR A 44 7.97 14.55 -2.59
C TYR A 44 7.78 13.98 -4.01
N LEU A 45 7.98 14.81 -5.05
CA LEU A 45 7.99 14.33 -6.43
C LEU A 45 9.12 13.32 -6.72
N LEU A 46 10.31 13.52 -6.15
CA LEU A 46 11.41 12.55 -6.26
C LEU A 46 11.04 11.18 -5.67
N TYR A 47 10.31 11.16 -4.54
CA TYR A 47 9.77 9.92 -3.98
C TYR A 47 8.76 9.26 -4.94
N LEU A 48 7.81 10.03 -5.48
CA LEU A 48 6.80 9.52 -6.41
C LEU A 48 7.39 8.97 -7.72
N ILE A 49 8.55 9.47 -8.15
CA ILE A 49 9.26 8.98 -9.35
C ILE A 49 10.18 7.80 -9.00
N GLY A 50 10.86 7.85 -7.86
CA GLY A 50 11.83 6.83 -7.44
C GLY A 50 11.17 5.52 -7.03
N MET A 51 10.04 5.57 -6.34
CA MET A 51 9.36 4.37 -5.83
C MET A 51 8.93 3.37 -6.91
N PRO A 52 8.29 3.79 -8.02
CA PRO A 52 8.03 2.88 -9.14
C PRO A 52 9.28 2.14 -9.62
N ALA A 53 10.43 2.83 -9.71
CA ALA A 53 11.68 2.24 -10.17
C ALA A 53 12.23 1.21 -9.16
N VAL A 54 12.20 1.54 -7.87
CA VAL A 54 12.61 0.62 -6.79
C VAL A 54 11.72 -0.62 -6.77
N LEU A 55 10.39 -0.45 -6.77
CA LEU A 55 9.44 -1.57 -6.77
C LEU A 55 9.62 -2.43 -8.03
N SER A 56 9.78 -1.82 -9.21
CA SER A 56 10.01 -2.55 -10.45
C SER A 56 11.32 -3.34 -10.41
N ALA A 57 12.41 -2.74 -9.91
CA ALA A 57 13.69 -3.42 -9.76
C ALA A 57 13.56 -4.64 -8.81
N MET A 58 12.87 -4.48 -7.68
CA MET A 58 12.65 -5.58 -6.74
C MET A 58 11.86 -6.73 -7.38
N ILE A 59 10.80 -6.41 -8.12
CA ILE A 59 9.98 -7.41 -8.82
C ILE A 59 10.77 -8.14 -9.91
N LEU A 60 11.60 -7.43 -10.67
CA LEU A 60 12.36 -8.01 -11.78
C LEU A 60 13.58 -8.81 -11.32
N LEU A 61 14.18 -8.45 -10.19
CA LEU A 61 15.35 -9.15 -9.63
C LEU A 61 14.96 -10.42 -8.85
N ASP A 62 13.73 -10.51 -8.33
CA ASP A 62 13.21 -11.71 -7.69
C ASP A 62 12.33 -12.51 -8.66
N HIS A 63 12.82 -13.67 -9.10
CA HIS A 63 12.11 -14.51 -10.06
C HIS A 63 10.69 -14.91 -9.61
N ARG A 64 10.48 -15.12 -8.30
CA ARG A 64 9.17 -15.52 -7.76
C ARG A 64 8.20 -14.35 -7.79
N LEU A 65 8.66 -13.14 -7.47
CA LEU A 65 7.85 -11.93 -7.62
C LEU A 65 7.49 -11.70 -9.08
N ALA A 66 8.45 -11.82 -10.01
CA ALA A 66 8.19 -11.68 -11.44
C ALA A 66 7.10 -12.66 -11.94
N GLU A 67 7.14 -13.92 -11.49
CA GLU A 67 6.10 -14.91 -11.82
C GLU A 67 4.73 -14.56 -11.23
N SER A 68 4.70 -14.11 -9.97
CA SER A 68 3.45 -13.67 -9.33
C SER A 68 2.89 -12.41 -9.97
N ALA A 69 3.73 -11.51 -10.51
CA ALA A 69 3.29 -10.27 -11.13
C ALA A 69 2.39 -10.55 -12.34
N ARG A 70 2.69 -11.59 -13.12
CA ARG A 70 1.85 -11.97 -14.26
C ARG A 70 0.41 -12.26 -13.85
N ARG A 71 0.19 -12.90 -12.70
CA ARG A 71 -1.17 -13.18 -12.18
C ARG A 71 -1.82 -11.91 -11.61
N ALA A 72 -1.04 -11.12 -10.87
CA ALA A 72 -1.53 -9.92 -10.20
C ALA A 72 -1.94 -8.79 -11.16
N PHE A 73 -1.24 -8.64 -12.28
CA PHE A 73 -1.43 -7.52 -13.23
C PHE A 73 -2.03 -7.94 -14.58
N ILE A 74 -2.05 -9.23 -14.93
CA ILE A 74 -2.76 -9.71 -16.14
C ILE A 74 -4.06 -10.38 -15.69
N SER A 75 -4.93 -9.59 -15.07
CA SER A 75 -6.24 -10.02 -14.56
C SER A 75 -7.37 -9.28 -15.26
N THR A 76 -8.49 -9.97 -15.51
CA THR A 76 -9.74 -9.37 -16.02
C THR A 76 -10.32 -8.32 -15.07
N ASP A 77 -9.92 -8.37 -13.79
CA ASP A 77 -10.26 -7.37 -12.78
C ASP A 77 -9.77 -5.95 -13.15
N PHE A 78 -8.84 -5.81 -14.10
CA PHE A 78 -8.47 -4.50 -14.65
C PHE A 78 -9.68 -3.71 -15.17
N LEU A 79 -10.69 -4.40 -15.73
CA LEU A 79 -11.93 -3.75 -16.18
C LEU A 79 -12.70 -3.10 -15.03
N VAL A 80 -12.62 -3.66 -13.82
CA VAL A 80 -13.22 -3.05 -12.61
C VAL A 80 -12.53 -1.74 -12.30
N LEU A 81 -11.19 -1.70 -12.35
CA LEU A 81 -10.44 -0.46 -12.12
C LEU A 81 -10.78 0.61 -13.17
N VAL A 82 -10.84 0.25 -14.45
CA VAL A 82 -11.25 1.18 -15.51
C VAL A 82 -12.67 1.71 -15.27
N GLY A 83 -13.60 0.83 -14.88
CA GLY A 83 -14.95 1.22 -14.50
C GLY A 83 -14.99 2.18 -13.31
N THR A 84 -14.24 1.89 -12.25
CA THR A 84 -14.11 2.75 -11.07
C THR A 84 -13.52 4.11 -11.41
N ILE A 85 -12.44 4.16 -12.20
CA ILE A 85 -11.84 5.42 -12.66
C ILE A 85 -12.85 6.24 -13.46
N SER A 86 -13.54 5.60 -14.42
CA SER A 86 -14.54 6.28 -15.26
C SER A 86 -15.71 6.83 -14.43
N PHE A 87 -16.19 6.06 -13.45
CA PHE A 87 -17.22 6.48 -12.51
C PHE A 87 -16.81 7.71 -11.71
N TRP A 88 -15.58 7.72 -11.16
CA TRP A 88 -15.09 8.85 -10.37
C TRP A 88 -14.82 10.09 -11.21
N PHE A 89 -14.29 9.94 -12.43
CA PHE A 89 -14.17 11.04 -13.38
C PHE A 89 -15.52 11.67 -13.68
N PHE A 90 -16.55 10.85 -13.90
CA PHE A 90 -17.90 11.34 -14.11
C PHE A 90 -18.42 12.11 -12.90
N LEU A 91 -18.32 11.55 -11.69
CA LEU A 91 -18.81 12.22 -10.48
C LEU A 91 -18.07 13.54 -10.21
N TYR A 92 -16.74 13.56 -10.28
CA TYR A 92 -15.97 14.78 -10.04
C TYR A 92 -16.29 15.85 -11.09
N ALA A 93 -16.45 15.46 -12.36
CA ALA A 93 -16.89 16.38 -13.40
C ALA A 93 -18.32 16.91 -13.16
N PHE A 94 -19.25 16.06 -12.72
CA PHE A 94 -20.64 16.42 -12.45
C PHE A 94 -20.76 17.42 -11.30
N TYR A 95 -20.00 17.23 -10.22
CA TYR A 95 -20.00 18.13 -9.07
C TYR A 95 -19.07 19.35 -9.23
N GLY A 96 -18.33 19.45 -10.34
CA GLY A 96 -17.40 20.57 -10.59
C GLY A 96 -16.10 20.51 -9.79
N PHE A 97 -15.72 19.34 -9.29
CA PHE A 97 -14.42 19.11 -8.65
C PHE A 97 -13.30 18.93 -9.70
N GLY A 98 -12.06 19.16 -9.28
CA GLY A 98 -10.87 18.97 -10.10
C GLY A 98 -10.73 17.51 -10.54
N ARG A 99 -10.86 17.23 -11.85
CA ARG A 99 -10.78 15.86 -12.41
C ARG A 99 -9.39 15.27 -12.26
N GLU A 100 -8.37 16.13 -12.23
CA GLU A 100 -6.98 15.80 -11.96
C GLU A 100 -6.77 15.13 -10.60
N GLN A 101 -7.67 15.37 -9.63
CA GLN A 101 -7.62 14.73 -8.31
C GLN A 101 -7.81 13.22 -8.41
N VAL A 102 -8.63 12.73 -9.37
CA VAL A 102 -8.82 11.29 -9.62
C VAL A 102 -7.50 10.64 -10.05
N LEU A 103 -6.75 11.31 -10.93
CA LEU A 103 -5.47 10.81 -11.42
C LEU A 103 -4.37 10.91 -10.35
N PHE A 104 -4.35 12.01 -9.60
CA PHE A 104 -3.40 12.18 -8.51
C PHE A 104 -3.61 11.13 -7.42
N ALA A 105 -4.85 10.91 -6.98
CA ALA A 105 -5.20 9.87 -6.01
C ALA A 105 -4.87 8.47 -6.54
N LEU A 106 -5.15 8.20 -7.82
CA LEU A 106 -4.81 6.92 -8.44
C LEU A 106 -3.29 6.69 -8.46
N TYR A 107 -2.50 7.69 -8.85
CA TYR A 107 -1.07 7.52 -9.03
C TYR A 107 -0.29 7.54 -7.71
N ALA A 108 -0.51 8.54 -6.86
CA ALA A 108 0.32 8.78 -5.68
C ALA A 108 0.03 7.77 -4.54
N PRO A 109 -1.14 7.81 -3.86
CA PRO A 109 -1.39 6.85 -2.80
C PRO A 109 -1.83 5.48 -3.33
N VAL A 110 -2.73 5.39 -4.30
CA VAL A 110 -3.35 4.09 -4.63
C VAL A 110 -2.39 3.14 -5.32
N LEU A 111 -1.80 3.52 -6.45
CA LEU A 111 -0.98 2.58 -7.22
C LEU A 111 0.25 2.15 -6.43
N LEU A 112 0.98 3.10 -5.85
CA LEU A 112 2.21 2.79 -5.11
C LEU A 112 1.92 1.95 -3.86
N GLU A 113 0.93 2.30 -3.06
CA GLU A 113 0.63 1.55 -1.84
C GLU A 113 0.06 0.17 -2.15
N GLU A 114 -0.79 0.03 -3.17
CA GLU A 114 -1.33 -1.28 -3.53
C GLU A 114 -0.25 -2.20 -4.13
N VAL A 115 0.63 -1.69 -4.98
CA VAL A 115 1.75 -2.49 -5.50
C VAL A 115 2.71 -2.86 -4.38
N ASN A 116 3.06 -1.95 -3.48
CA ASN A 116 3.96 -2.27 -2.38
C ASN A 116 3.31 -3.23 -1.36
N PHE A 117 2.27 -2.76 -0.68
CA PHE A 117 1.68 -3.51 0.43
C PHE A 117 0.97 -4.77 -0.04
N ARG A 118 0.20 -4.74 -1.14
CA ARG A 118 -0.67 -5.88 -1.50
C ARG A 118 0.08 -6.87 -2.36
N PHE A 119 0.92 -6.40 -3.27
CA PHE A 119 1.68 -7.29 -4.13
C PHE A 119 3.04 -7.66 -3.53
N VAL A 120 3.98 -6.70 -3.45
CA VAL A 120 5.37 -6.99 -3.08
C VAL A 120 5.46 -7.60 -1.68
N LEU A 121 4.87 -6.95 -0.68
CA LEU A 121 5.02 -7.35 0.72
C LEU A 121 4.33 -8.69 1.02
N ILE A 122 3.11 -8.92 0.49
CA ILE A 122 2.40 -10.20 0.70
C ILE A 122 3.09 -11.35 -0.05
N GLU A 123 3.50 -11.17 -1.30
CA GLU A 123 4.15 -12.25 -2.06
C GLU A 123 5.55 -12.54 -1.50
N TYR A 124 6.33 -11.51 -1.16
CA TYR A 124 7.68 -11.68 -0.63
C TYR A 124 7.67 -12.35 0.76
N LEU A 125 6.89 -11.81 1.72
CA LEU A 125 6.78 -12.41 3.05
C LEU A 125 6.05 -13.75 3.03
N GLY A 126 5.06 -13.90 2.15
CA GLY A 126 4.30 -15.14 1.99
C GLY A 126 5.16 -16.32 1.56
N ASN A 127 6.25 -16.07 0.84
CA ASN A 127 7.23 -17.09 0.45
C ASN A 127 8.11 -17.58 1.61
N ALA A 128 8.31 -16.75 2.64
CA ALA A 128 9.17 -17.08 3.77
C ALA A 128 8.41 -17.54 5.02
N LEU A 129 7.15 -17.09 5.16
CA LEU A 129 6.30 -17.40 6.30
C LEU A 129 5.08 -18.22 5.79
N SER A 130 3.91 -17.63 5.85
CA SER A 130 2.70 -18.09 5.17
C SER A 130 1.96 -16.85 4.66
N ARG A 131 1.10 -17.01 3.65
CA ARG A 131 0.38 -15.88 3.06
C ARG A 131 -0.57 -15.21 4.04
N GLU A 132 -1.18 -15.97 4.95
CA GLU A 132 -2.07 -15.45 6.01
C GLU A 132 -1.29 -14.57 6.98
N LYS A 133 -0.09 -15.01 7.39
CA LYS A 133 0.79 -14.20 8.25
C LYS A 133 1.27 -12.94 7.53
N ALA A 134 1.58 -13.05 6.24
CA ALA A 134 1.98 -11.91 5.43
C ALA A 134 0.87 -10.84 5.33
N VAL A 135 -0.40 -11.25 5.18
CA VAL A 135 -1.56 -10.34 5.23
C VAL A 135 -1.66 -9.63 6.58
N ILE A 136 -1.47 -10.35 7.69
CA ILE A 136 -1.52 -9.73 9.02
C ILE A 136 -0.40 -8.69 9.20
N ILE A 137 0.84 -9.05 8.85
CA ILE A 137 1.99 -8.16 8.95
C ILE A 137 1.79 -6.94 8.05
N GLN A 138 1.31 -7.14 6.83
CA GLN A 138 0.96 -6.08 5.90
C GLN A 138 -0.05 -5.09 6.49
N GLY A 139 -1.13 -5.59 7.10
CA GLY A 139 -2.15 -4.75 7.72
C GLY A 139 -1.59 -3.90 8.86
N ILE A 140 -0.74 -4.49 9.71
CA ILE A 140 -0.06 -3.77 10.81
C ILE A 140 0.86 -2.67 10.24
N LEU A 141 1.70 -3.01 9.26
CA LEU A 141 2.60 -2.04 8.63
C LEU A 141 1.84 -0.92 7.92
N PHE A 142 0.68 -1.22 7.34
CA PHE A 142 -0.20 -0.23 6.72
C PHE A 142 -0.82 0.72 7.76
N GLY A 143 -1.24 0.20 8.93
CA GLY A 143 -1.69 1.05 10.04
C GLY A 143 -0.58 1.97 10.57
N ILE A 144 0.64 1.43 10.71
CA ILE A 144 1.82 2.21 11.12
C ILE A 144 2.21 3.24 10.06
N TRP A 145 2.09 2.91 8.77
CA TRP A 145 2.30 3.86 7.67
C TRP A 145 1.43 5.08 7.89
N TYR A 146 0.10 4.90 8.00
CA TYR A 146 -0.83 6.00 8.16
C TYR A 146 -0.76 6.71 9.52
N ALA A 147 -0.11 6.12 10.53
CA ALA A 147 0.13 6.80 11.81
C ALA A 147 0.88 8.14 11.66
N TYR A 148 1.59 8.37 10.54
CA TYR A 148 2.20 9.66 10.25
C TYR A 148 1.18 10.81 10.17
N TYR A 149 -0.01 10.56 9.61
CA TYR A 149 -1.04 11.59 9.49
C TYR A 149 -1.45 12.11 10.87
N GLU A 150 -1.50 11.24 11.87
CA GLU A 150 -1.82 11.59 13.25
C GLU A 150 -0.71 12.38 13.95
N LEU A 151 0.55 12.08 13.62
CA LEU A 151 1.72 12.71 14.21
C LEU A 151 2.02 14.09 13.61
N PHE A 152 1.67 14.29 12.33
CA PHE A 152 2.15 15.45 11.55
C PHE A 152 1.06 16.30 10.91
N TYR A 153 -0.13 15.76 10.63
CA TYR A 153 -1.26 16.53 10.11
C TYR A 153 -2.28 16.80 11.24
N GLN A 154 -2.64 18.07 11.44
CA GLN A 154 -3.26 18.62 12.65
C GLN A 154 -4.75 18.25 12.87
N GLY A 155 -5.19 17.02 12.59
CA GLY A 155 -6.61 16.63 12.70
C GLY A 155 -7.07 16.14 14.06
N THR A 156 -6.17 15.50 14.79
CA THR A 156 -6.53 14.60 15.89
C THR A 156 -5.64 14.75 17.10
N TRP A 157 -4.43 15.32 16.96
CA TRP A 157 -3.62 15.73 18.10
C TRP A 157 -4.26 16.94 18.81
N PRO A 158 -4.45 16.93 20.15
CA PRO A 158 -3.89 16.01 21.14
C PRO A 158 -4.82 14.87 21.61
N ASN A 159 -5.88 14.55 20.87
CA ASN A 159 -6.84 13.50 21.24
C ASN A 159 -6.31 12.09 20.93
N VAL A 160 -5.43 11.60 21.82
CA VAL A 160 -4.78 10.27 21.76
C VAL A 160 -5.78 9.15 21.49
N PHE A 161 -7.01 9.24 22.00
CA PHE A 161 -8.05 8.23 21.77
C PHE A 161 -8.46 8.16 20.29
N LEU A 162 -8.66 9.30 19.63
CA LEU A 162 -8.98 9.35 18.21
C LEU A 162 -7.81 8.83 17.36
N SER A 163 -6.57 9.15 17.73
CA SER A 163 -5.39 8.64 17.01
C SER A 163 -5.25 7.14 17.10
N VAL A 164 -5.52 6.54 18.26
CA VAL A 164 -5.53 5.08 18.41
C VAL A 164 -6.63 4.47 17.53
N ILE A 165 -7.85 5.01 17.57
CA ILE A 165 -8.94 4.55 16.71
C ILE A 165 -8.58 4.64 15.22
N PHE A 166 -7.95 5.73 14.81
CA PHE A 166 -7.53 5.93 13.44
C PHE A 166 -6.51 4.86 12.99
N ILE A 167 -5.46 4.61 13.78
CA ILE A 167 -4.46 3.59 13.47
C ILE A 167 -5.10 2.20 13.36
N PHE A 168 -6.01 1.84 14.28
CA PHE A 168 -6.74 0.57 14.22
C PHE A 168 -7.68 0.49 13.02
N SER A 169 -8.30 1.60 12.62
CA SER A 169 -9.14 1.69 11.42
C SER A 169 -8.32 1.48 10.15
N MET A 170 -7.16 2.14 10.06
CA MET A 170 -6.20 1.99 8.98
C MET A 170 -5.64 0.56 8.91
N MET A 171 -5.29 -0.04 10.04
CA MET A 171 -4.88 -1.44 10.10
C MET A 171 -5.99 -2.37 9.60
N SER A 172 -7.24 -2.14 10.00
CA SER A 172 -8.39 -2.96 9.60
C SER A 172 -8.65 -2.87 8.09
N ILE A 173 -8.59 -1.68 7.51
CA ILE A 173 -8.69 -1.47 6.06
C ILE A 173 -7.48 -2.08 5.34
N GLY A 174 -6.30 -1.94 5.96
CA GLY A 174 -5.08 -2.69 5.69
C GLY A 174 -5.35 -4.17 5.39
N LEU A 175 -5.89 -4.85 6.41
CA LEU A 175 -6.24 -6.27 6.40
C LEU A 175 -7.32 -6.59 5.36
N ILE A 176 -8.37 -5.78 5.23
CA ILE A 176 -9.45 -6.01 4.24
C ILE A 176 -8.86 -6.06 2.84
N TYR A 177 -8.05 -5.08 2.45
CA TYR A 177 -7.42 -5.07 1.13
C TYR A 177 -6.47 -6.24 0.95
N GLY A 178 -5.71 -6.58 2.00
CA GLY A 178 -4.82 -7.76 2.00
C GLY A 178 -5.57 -9.07 1.80
N VAL A 179 -6.74 -9.24 2.42
CA VAL A 179 -7.63 -10.40 2.23
C VAL A 179 -8.21 -10.42 0.82
N VAL A 180 -8.67 -9.28 0.31
CA VAL A 180 -9.17 -9.18 -1.08
C VAL A 180 -8.09 -9.60 -2.07
N TYR A 181 -6.88 -9.07 -1.93
CA TYR A 181 -5.74 -9.48 -2.75
C TYR A 181 -5.42 -10.97 -2.55
N TYR A 182 -5.42 -11.46 -1.32
CA TYR A 182 -5.16 -12.86 -1.01
C TYR A 182 -6.11 -13.81 -1.75
N LEU A 183 -7.41 -13.47 -1.82
CA LEU A 183 -8.43 -14.27 -2.48
C LEU A 183 -8.42 -14.12 -4.01
N ARG A 184 -8.27 -12.89 -4.52
CA ARG A 184 -8.38 -12.58 -5.97
C ARG A 184 -7.08 -12.74 -6.72
N LYS A 185 -5.93 -12.65 -6.03
CA LYS A 185 -4.59 -12.57 -6.61
C LYS A 185 -4.48 -11.49 -7.68
N SER A 186 -5.12 -10.36 -7.44
CA SER A 186 -5.24 -9.23 -8.34
C SER A 186 -5.19 -7.94 -7.53
N VAL A 187 -4.33 -7.00 -7.95
CA VAL A 187 -4.21 -5.70 -7.30
C VAL A 187 -5.31 -4.73 -7.72
N TYR A 188 -5.98 -4.98 -8.85
CA TYR A 188 -6.93 -4.02 -9.41
C TYR A 188 -8.20 -3.85 -8.57
N ILE A 189 -8.67 -4.91 -7.91
CA ILE A 189 -9.83 -4.82 -7.03
C ILE A 189 -9.48 -4.00 -5.78
N SER A 190 -8.31 -4.25 -5.16
CA SER A 190 -7.89 -3.49 -3.99
C SER A 190 -7.61 -2.03 -4.35
N MET A 191 -7.00 -1.74 -5.50
CA MET A 191 -6.87 -0.39 -6.06
C MET A 191 -8.23 0.29 -6.26
N SER A 192 -9.22 -0.42 -6.78
CA SER A 192 -10.57 0.13 -7.02
C SER A 192 -11.26 0.51 -5.70
N ILE A 193 -11.16 -0.34 -4.69
CA ILE A 193 -11.70 -0.09 -3.35
C ILE A 193 -10.96 1.09 -2.70
N HIS A 194 -9.63 1.07 -2.74
CA HIS A 194 -8.79 2.09 -2.15
C HIS A 194 -9.03 3.47 -2.79
N LEU A 195 -9.04 3.54 -4.13
CA LEU A 195 -9.36 4.76 -4.87
C LEU A 195 -10.74 5.28 -4.51
N SER A 196 -11.73 4.40 -4.41
CA SER A 196 -13.09 4.81 -4.08
C SER A 196 -13.18 5.36 -2.67
N LEU A 197 -12.54 4.74 -1.69
CA LEU A 197 -12.55 5.23 -0.31
C LEU A 197 -11.87 6.59 -0.17
N LEU A 198 -10.77 6.84 -0.90
CA LEU A 198 -10.13 8.15 -0.96
C LEU A 198 -11.03 9.20 -1.62
N LEU A 199 -11.59 8.88 -2.80
CA LEU A 199 -12.35 9.84 -3.60
C LEU A 199 -13.77 10.10 -3.11
N MET A 200 -14.36 9.20 -2.31
CA MET A 200 -15.67 9.42 -1.66
C MET A 200 -15.68 10.65 -0.75
N ALA A 201 -14.50 11.05 -0.28
CA ALA A 201 -14.43 11.90 0.87
C ALA A 201 -14.66 13.40 0.55
N LEU A 202 -14.48 13.85 -0.70
CA LEU A 202 -14.87 15.21 -1.14
C LEU A 202 -16.34 15.36 -1.58
N PRO A 203 -16.91 14.49 -2.45
CA PRO A 203 -18.25 14.66 -2.98
C PRO A 203 -19.37 14.14 -2.07
N ILE A 204 -19.08 13.22 -1.15
CA ILE A 204 -20.12 12.47 -0.42
C ILE A 204 -20.02 12.68 1.10
N VAL A 205 -18.81 12.74 1.66
CA VAL A 205 -18.62 12.92 3.10
C VAL A 205 -18.54 14.42 3.42
N PRO A 206 -19.41 14.95 4.29
CA PRO A 206 -19.28 16.35 4.70
C PRO A 206 -17.94 16.56 5.40
N TRP A 207 -17.23 17.65 5.08
CA TRP A 207 -15.90 17.97 5.59
C TRP A 207 -15.79 17.99 7.14
N TYR A 208 -16.90 18.14 7.86
CA TYR A 208 -16.96 18.11 9.33
C TYR A 208 -17.12 16.68 9.91
N VAL A 209 -17.39 15.68 9.07
CA VAL A 209 -17.41 14.25 9.41
C VAL A 209 -16.05 13.60 9.10
N ASN A 210 -15.01 14.41 8.84
CA ASN A 210 -13.60 14.04 8.64
C ASN A 210 -12.91 13.43 9.87
N ILE A 211 -13.66 12.75 10.73
CA ILE A 211 -13.25 12.16 12.02
C ILE A 211 -12.28 10.98 11.81
N ILE A 212 -12.13 10.46 10.60
CA ILE A 212 -11.10 9.49 10.25
C ILE A 212 -10.26 10.12 9.14
N SER A 213 -9.00 10.40 9.45
CA SER A 213 -7.98 11.19 8.74
C SER A 213 -7.60 10.73 7.31
N TYR A 214 -8.47 9.99 6.62
CA TYR A 214 -8.36 9.59 5.21
C TYR A 214 -8.22 10.76 4.23
N LEU A 215 -8.53 11.99 4.67
CA LEU A 215 -8.57 13.19 3.86
C LEU A 215 -7.45 14.20 4.13
N MET A 216 -6.54 13.92 5.06
CA MET A 216 -5.44 14.85 5.36
C MET A 216 -4.27 14.75 4.37
N GLY A 217 -4.54 14.31 3.14
CA GLY A 217 -3.59 14.51 2.04
C GLY A 217 -3.33 16.02 1.88
N PRO A 218 -2.10 16.43 1.52
CA PRO A 218 -1.77 17.84 1.36
C PRO A 218 -2.73 18.50 0.38
N THR A 219 -3.45 19.52 0.85
CA THR A 219 -4.16 20.50 0.01
C THR A 219 -3.22 21.60 -0.43
#